data_AF-A0A2E2DCQ8-F1
#
_entry.id   AF-A0A2E2DCQ8-F1
#
_cell.length_a   1.000
_cell.length_b   1.000
_cell.length_c   1.000
_cell.angle_alpha   90.00
_cell.angle_beta   90.00
_cell.angle_gamma   90.00
#
_symmetry.space_group_name_H-M   'P 1'
#
loop_
_entity.id
_entity.type
_entity.pdbx_description
1 polymer ?
#
loop_
_entity_poly.entity_id
_entity_poly.type
_entity_poly.pdbx_seq_one_letter_code
_entity_poly.pdbx_strand_id
1 'polypeptide(L)'
;MLRIASPLLTCQWSITEKDDADLEIYSFDSAAGLKAWKSHSSTLAALLTHQSEHNDAIDIIFKKPLHKTQFAETLNLAAEQLSKHYLQLADETNLQPIQTDKKSWLSKITDFIRIQKRPAPHLPALNLQVITHETSTASAIKDPALLLIWINQLPHDFYQRVPSLLSNLKALLHQKIKPGLLLQLLEMYRAQVNELLFTRDIAAVKRDLYINTESLRTISLINELISLLSIAYQQIIQVHYQRGKTPLANPIMLLALNRTAEMLSLQLLHNFQYYRLAPTGAWKQLHEMLIYQEQAQTLHQDVSVKPYYQSRSFFEIYGQIVLTALTDPYSQMRFDVLRLYRLMAQFTDKVVIDSMSEQQSKVNSRFLLLGHFCIDAKQDICPQPLHKTDIPIRHDPTSRRLDTQAVLRAIESTLRDAKSHRTQTVMSSELRLVKHIIPQLNTTYERRFERIRVQSSKPIHISLGLESVHQSLQGNVVNALEWQLINKSQTGLMAKRANKGCYHLNIGDFVGIFEKNSLLMLAVIKWLQIDIHNDVQIGLEQIEGRPVPVKCHPENDEEAHPGLLLETEFDSRSHIILTDKGLFSPKRKIRLEGQNLSNSIIANGLIDSSLDYEIFNYSLNLGS
;
A
#
# COMPACT_ATOMS: atom_id res chain seq x y z
N MET A 1 -51.57 -5.29 -14.30
CA MET A 1 -50.15 -5.15 -13.90
C MET A 1 -49.79 -3.76 -13.40
N LEU A 2 -50.08 -2.69 -14.15
CA LEU A 2 -49.71 -1.31 -13.77
C LEU A 2 -50.12 -0.90 -12.35
N ARG A 3 -51.38 -1.13 -11.97
CA ARG A 3 -51.87 -0.85 -10.60
C ARG A 3 -51.10 -1.59 -9.50
N ILE A 4 -50.67 -2.82 -9.77
CA ILE A 4 -49.94 -3.66 -8.81
C ILE A 4 -48.49 -3.18 -8.68
N ALA A 5 -47.91 -2.70 -9.78
CA ALA A 5 -46.53 -2.22 -9.89
C ALA A 5 -46.34 -0.77 -9.41
N SER A 6 -47.42 0.01 -9.28
CA SER A 6 -47.43 1.43 -8.92
C SER A 6 -46.52 1.85 -7.76
N PRO A 7 -46.38 1.10 -6.63
CA PRO A 7 -45.49 1.50 -5.53
C PRO A 7 -44.00 1.53 -5.89
N LEU A 8 -43.62 0.92 -7.02
CA LEU A 8 -42.25 0.79 -7.50
C LEU A 8 -41.98 1.69 -8.72
N LEU A 9 -42.98 2.45 -9.19
CA LEU A 9 -42.83 3.31 -10.36
C LEU A 9 -42.28 4.68 -9.94
N THR A 10 -41.32 5.19 -10.71
CA THR A 10 -40.67 6.49 -10.47
C THR A 10 -41.51 7.68 -10.96
N CYS A 11 -42.49 7.43 -11.83
CA CYS A 11 -43.46 8.41 -12.32
C CYS A 11 -44.84 7.79 -12.48
N GLN A 12 -45.87 8.64 -12.61
CA GLN A 12 -47.24 8.16 -12.84
C GLN A 12 -47.45 7.76 -14.30
N TRP A 13 -48.10 6.61 -14.50
CA TRP A 13 -48.45 6.08 -15.81
C TRP A 13 -49.96 5.88 -15.89
N SER A 14 -50.55 6.22 -17.02
CA SER A 14 -51.97 5.97 -17.32
C SER A 14 -52.10 5.29 -18.68
N ILE A 15 -53.14 4.48 -18.84
CA ILE A 15 -53.44 3.83 -20.12
C ILE A 15 -54.46 4.71 -20.85
N THR A 16 -54.18 5.04 -22.10
CA THR A 16 -55.05 5.84 -22.96
C THR A 16 -55.43 5.04 -24.21
N GLU A 17 -56.60 5.34 -24.77
CA GLU A 17 -57.08 4.79 -26.06
C GLU A 17 -56.94 5.81 -27.21
N LYS A 18 -56.26 6.94 -26.98
CA LYS A 18 -56.00 7.96 -28.01
C LYS A 18 -54.73 7.64 -28.79
N ASP A 19 -54.70 8.04 -30.06
CA ASP A 19 -53.62 7.78 -31.04
C ASP A 19 -52.28 8.51 -30.77
N ASP A 20 -52.08 9.08 -29.58
CA ASP A 20 -50.88 9.86 -29.23
C ASP A 20 -50.37 9.44 -27.85
N ALA A 21 -49.89 8.19 -27.76
CA ALA A 21 -49.35 7.61 -26.53
C ALA A 21 -47.82 7.69 -26.51
N ASP A 22 -47.26 8.12 -25.38
CA ASP A 22 -45.80 8.23 -25.21
C ASP A 22 -45.06 6.89 -25.33
N LEU A 23 -45.74 5.79 -24.99
CA LEU A 23 -45.23 4.43 -25.11
C LEU A 23 -46.32 3.51 -25.63
N GLU A 24 -46.09 2.92 -26.80
CA GLU A 24 -47.00 1.93 -27.39
C GLU A 24 -46.43 0.53 -27.22
N ILE A 25 -47.22 -0.37 -26.62
CA ILE A 25 -46.83 -1.76 -26.36
C ILE A 25 -47.53 -2.69 -27.34
N TYR A 26 -46.75 -3.36 -28.18
CA TYR A 26 -47.22 -4.29 -29.20
C TYR A 26 -47.02 -5.75 -28.77
N SER A 27 -47.97 -6.63 -29.10
CA SER A 27 -47.81 -8.08 -28.85
C SER A 27 -47.70 -8.84 -30.18
N PHE A 28 -46.54 -9.46 -30.40
CA PHE A 28 -46.29 -10.24 -31.62
C PHE A 28 -46.92 -11.63 -31.58
N ASP A 29 -47.48 -12.00 -30.43
CA ASP A 29 -48.25 -13.24 -30.27
C ASP A 29 -49.60 -13.20 -31.02
N SER A 30 -49.95 -12.08 -31.67
CA SER A 30 -51.18 -11.93 -32.46
C SER A 30 -50.91 -11.30 -33.83
N ALA A 31 -51.61 -11.78 -34.86
CA ALA A 31 -51.52 -11.23 -36.21
C ALA A 31 -51.93 -9.74 -36.28
N ALA A 32 -52.86 -9.32 -35.40
CA ALA A 32 -53.27 -7.93 -35.27
C ALA A 32 -52.13 -7.05 -34.72
N GLY A 33 -51.43 -7.51 -33.67
CA GLY A 33 -50.30 -6.77 -33.08
C GLY A 33 -49.09 -6.69 -33.99
N LEU A 34 -48.78 -7.74 -34.76
CA LEU A 34 -47.75 -7.72 -35.80
C LEU A 34 -48.08 -6.73 -36.93
N LYS A 35 -49.34 -6.64 -37.32
CA LYS A 35 -49.79 -5.66 -38.33
C LYS A 35 -49.67 -4.23 -37.80
N ALA A 36 -50.06 -3.99 -36.55
CA ALA A 36 -49.99 -2.69 -35.91
C ALA A 36 -48.53 -2.22 -35.72
N TRP A 37 -47.62 -3.13 -35.35
CA TRP A 37 -46.18 -2.84 -35.29
C TRP A 37 -45.63 -2.36 -36.63
N LYS A 38 -45.96 -3.02 -37.75
CA LYS A 38 -45.45 -2.61 -39.07
C LYS A 38 -45.91 -1.21 -39.52
N SER A 39 -46.90 -0.64 -38.85
CA SER A 39 -47.44 0.69 -39.12
C SER A 39 -47.22 1.68 -37.97
N HIS A 40 -46.37 1.36 -36.98
CA HIS A 40 -46.20 2.23 -35.81
C HIS A 40 -45.51 3.55 -36.19
N SER A 41 -45.95 4.65 -35.58
CA SER A 41 -45.33 5.98 -35.71
C SER A 41 -44.93 6.59 -34.38
N SER A 42 -44.98 5.82 -33.28
CA SER A 42 -44.68 6.32 -31.93
C SER A 42 -43.19 6.60 -31.73
N THR A 43 -42.91 7.51 -30.81
CA THR A 43 -41.56 7.93 -30.39
C THR A 43 -40.81 6.84 -29.65
N LEU A 44 -41.53 5.96 -28.93
CA LEU A 44 -40.97 4.79 -28.26
C LEU A 44 -41.94 3.62 -28.39
N ALA A 45 -41.44 2.49 -28.88
CA ALA A 45 -42.25 1.29 -29.11
C ALA A 45 -41.70 0.11 -28.31
N ALA A 46 -42.58 -0.62 -27.63
CA ALA A 46 -42.22 -1.74 -26.78
C ALA A 46 -42.82 -3.07 -27.25
N LEU A 47 -42.05 -4.14 -27.13
CA LEU A 47 -42.49 -5.49 -27.47
C LEU A 47 -42.88 -6.30 -26.24
N LEU A 48 -44.07 -6.88 -26.25
CA LEU A 48 -44.53 -7.84 -25.26
C LEU A 48 -44.44 -9.27 -25.81
N THR A 49 -43.55 -10.10 -25.24
CA THR A 49 -43.12 -11.38 -25.82
C THR A 49 -42.81 -12.45 -24.75
N HIS A 50 -42.87 -13.74 -25.12
CA HIS A 50 -42.41 -14.85 -24.26
C HIS A 50 -40.91 -15.18 -24.45
N GLN A 51 -40.29 -14.71 -25.53
CA GLN A 51 -38.92 -15.05 -25.92
C GLN A 51 -37.92 -14.01 -25.39
N SER A 52 -36.65 -14.40 -25.21
CA SER A 52 -35.59 -13.52 -24.67
C SER A 52 -34.71 -12.87 -25.73
N GLU A 53 -34.76 -13.32 -26.98
CA GLU A 53 -33.89 -12.87 -28.06
C GLU A 53 -34.72 -12.44 -29.26
N HIS A 54 -34.51 -11.21 -29.72
CA HIS A 54 -35.17 -10.62 -30.88
C HIS A 54 -34.13 -9.87 -31.71
N ASN A 55 -34.19 -10.03 -33.04
CA ASN A 55 -33.23 -9.43 -34.00
C ASN A 55 -33.68 -8.06 -34.54
N ASP A 56 -34.86 -7.59 -34.13
CA ASP A 56 -35.37 -6.29 -34.53
C ASP A 56 -34.90 -5.21 -33.55
N ALA A 57 -34.65 -3.99 -34.05
CA ALA A 57 -34.29 -2.84 -33.22
C ALA A 57 -35.52 -2.38 -32.44
N ILE A 58 -35.67 -2.87 -31.21
CA ILE A 58 -36.80 -2.59 -30.32
C ILE A 58 -36.25 -1.94 -29.07
N ASP A 59 -36.77 -0.77 -28.72
CA ASP A 59 -36.21 0.04 -27.62
C ASP A 59 -36.49 -0.59 -26.24
N ILE A 60 -37.63 -1.27 -26.09
CA ILE A 60 -38.09 -1.81 -24.81
C ILE A 60 -38.77 -3.18 -24.98
N ILE A 61 -38.45 -4.15 -24.11
CA ILE A 61 -39.05 -5.49 -24.15
C ILE A 61 -39.68 -5.85 -22.80
N PHE A 62 -40.97 -6.16 -22.83
CA PHE A 62 -41.71 -6.75 -21.73
C PHE A 62 -41.79 -8.27 -21.91
N LYS A 63 -41.16 -9.03 -21.01
CA LYS A 63 -41.17 -10.50 -21.05
C LYS A 63 -42.37 -11.07 -20.29
N LYS A 64 -43.12 -11.99 -20.91
CA LYS A 64 -44.20 -12.77 -20.29
C LYS A 64 -43.65 -14.06 -19.64
N PRO A 65 -44.18 -14.50 -18.47
CA PRO A 65 -45.23 -13.85 -17.70
C PRO A 65 -44.74 -12.56 -17.02
N LEU A 66 -45.58 -11.53 -17.01
CA LEU A 66 -45.19 -10.23 -16.46
C LEU A 66 -45.14 -10.30 -14.92
N HIS A 67 -43.94 -10.21 -14.37
CA HIS A 67 -43.73 -10.11 -12.92
C HIS A 67 -43.75 -8.64 -12.47
N LYS A 68 -44.27 -8.38 -11.26
CA LYS A 68 -44.52 -7.03 -10.73
C LYS A 68 -43.27 -6.15 -10.74
N THR A 69 -42.15 -6.66 -10.24
CA THR A 69 -40.89 -5.92 -10.11
C THR A 69 -40.27 -5.63 -11.47
N GLN A 70 -40.15 -6.65 -12.33
CA GLN A 70 -39.60 -6.52 -13.67
C GLN A 70 -40.45 -5.58 -14.55
N PHE A 71 -41.78 -5.64 -14.43
CA PHE A 71 -42.68 -4.72 -15.13
C PHE A 71 -42.49 -3.26 -14.68
N ALA A 72 -42.28 -3.01 -13.38
CA ALA A 72 -41.99 -1.68 -12.87
C ALA A 72 -40.62 -1.15 -13.33
N GLU A 73 -39.58 -1.97 -13.23
CA GLU A 73 -38.23 -1.60 -13.69
C GLU A 73 -38.22 -1.25 -15.17
N THR A 74 -38.91 -2.04 -16.00
CA THR A 74 -39.00 -1.80 -17.45
C THR A 74 -39.76 -0.50 -17.77
N LEU A 75 -40.83 -0.18 -17.05
CA LEU A 75 -41.54 1.10 -17.20
C LEU A 75 -40.75 2.30 -16.69
N ASN A 76 -39.94 2.14 -15.65
CA ASN A 76 -39.07 3.22 -15.16
C ASN A 76 -37.95 3.53 -16.16
N LEU A 77 -37.39 2.50 -16.81
CA LEU A 77 -36.46 2.68 -17.93
C LEU A 77 -37.14 3.40 -19.11
N ALA A 78 -38.38 3.04 -19.44
CA ALA A 78 -39.16 3.74 -20.46
C ALA A 78 -39.34 5.22 -20.14
N ALA A 79 -39.67 5.54 -18.88
CA ALA A 79 -39.83 6.92 -18.43
C ALA A 79 -38.53 7.71 -18.55
N GLU A 80 -37.40 7.09 -18.22
CA GLU A 80 -36.08 7.72 -18.34
C GLU A 80 -35.75 8.01 -19.81
N GLN A 81 -36.01 7.06 -20.73
CA GLN A 81 -35.79 7.26 -22.16
C GLN A 81 -36.69 8.36 -22.74
N LEU A 82 -37.97 8.39 -22.37
CA LEU A 82 -38.89 9.46 -22.77
C LEU A 82 -38.44 10.82 -22.24
N SER A 83 -37.99 10.90 -20.99
CA SER A 83 -37.49 12.16 -20.41
C SER A 83 -36.28 12.70 -21.17
N LYS A 84 -35.38 11.83 -21.61
CA LYS A 84 -34.22 12.20 -22.45
C LYS A 84 -34.65 12.69 -23.84
N HIS A 85 -35.64 12.03 -24.44
CA HIS A 85 -36.17 12.41 -25.75
C HIS A 85 -36.87 13.77 -25.72
N TYR A 86 -37.70 14.02 -24.69
CA TYR A 86 -38.37 15.30 -24.49
C TYR A 86 -37.40 16.45 -24.16
N LEU A 87 -36.29 16.17 -23.47
CA LEU A 87 -35.21 17.15 -23.25
C LEU A 87 -34.45 17.48 -24.54
N GLN A 88 -34.28 16.52 -25.47
CA GLN A 88 -33.66 16.77 -26.77
C GLN A 88 -34.55 17.59 -27.71
N LEU A 89 -35.87 17.35 -27.72
CA LEU A 89 -36.83 18.14 -28.49
C LEU A 89 -36.97 19.58 -27.97
N ALA A 90 -36.70 19.82 -26.68
CA ALA A 90 -36.68 21.15 -26.08
C ALA A 90 -35.43 21.98 -26.46
N ASP A 91 -34.33 21.34 -26.88
CA ASP A 91 -33.08 22.01 -27.30
C ASP A 91 -33.07 22.35 -28.81
N GLU A 92 -33.96 21.79 -29.62
CA GLU A 92 -34.04 22.06 -31.07
C GLU A 92 -34.99 23.22 -31.47
N THR A 93 -35.68 23.85 -30.51
CA THR A 93 -36.68 24.91 -30.82
C THR A 93 -36.23 26.36 -30.61
N ASN A 94 -34.93 26.67 -30.49
CA ASN A 94 -34.49 28.07 -30.43
C ASN A 94 -33.35 28.43 -31.41
N LEU A 95 -33.73 28.78 -32.64
CA LEU A 95 -32.91 29.58 -33.56
C LEU A 95 -33.71 30.74 -34.19
N GLN A 96 -33.36 31.96 -33.72
CA GLN A 96 -33.21 33.25 -34.46
C GLN A 96 -34.46 34.05 -34.91
N PRO A 97 -34.35 35.34 -35.34
CA PRO A 97 -33.28 36.38 -35.23
C PRO A 97 -33.81 37.82 -34.88
N ILE A 98 -32.89 38.82 -34.79
CA ILE A 98 -32.87 40.11 -35.54
C ILE A 98 -32.15 41.26 -34.77
N GLN A 99 -31.06 41.75 -35.41
CA GLN A 99 -30.54 43.12 -35.62
C GLN A 99 -31.13 44.31 -34.80
N THR A 100 -30.47 45.43 -34.47
CA THR A 100 -29.33 46.27 -34.94
C THR A 100 -28.87 47.08 -33.70
N ASP A 101 -27.68 47.66 -33.52
CA ASP A 101 -27.10 48.74 -34.33
C ASP A 101 -25.78 49.26 -33.69
N LYS A 102 -24.93 49.85 -34.54
CA LYS A 102 -23.87 50.86 -34.29
C LYS A 102 -22.53 50.52 -33.61
N LYS A 103 -21.52 50.53 -34.49
CA LYS A 103 -20.23 51.28 -34.45
C LYS A 103 -19.19 50.90 -33.37
N SER A 104 -18.07 50.33 -33.82
CA SER A 104 -16.78 51.04 -33.90
C SER A 104 -15.71 50.15 -34.56
N TRP A 105 -15.23 50.56 -35.73
CA TRP A 105 -14.16 49.91 -36.50
C TRP A 105 -12.80 50.56 -36.17
N LEU A 106 -12.40 50.65 -34.91
CA LEU A 106 -11.05 51.15 -34.55
C LEU A 106 -10.43 50.54 -33.28
N SER A 107 -10.65 49.25 -33.00
CA SER A 107 -9.86 48.54 -31.96
C SER A 107 -9.29 47.18 -32.36
N LYS A 108 -9.32 46.83 -33.66
CA LYS A 108 -8.50 45.73 -34.18
C LYS A 108 -7.10 46.27 -34.48
N ILE A 109 -6.21 46.17 -33.50
CA ILE A 109 -4.80 45.72 -33.56
C ILE A 109 -4.21 46.00 -32.17
N THR A 110 -4.48 45.12 -31.21
CA THR A 110 -3.59 44.72 -30.09
C THR A 110 -4.31 43.63 -29.30
N ASP A 111 -4.55 42.48 -29.92
CA ASP A 111 -4.86 41.23 -29.21
C ASP A 111 -4.38 40.06 -30.07
N PHE A 112 -3.08 40.08 -30.38
CA PHE A 112 -2.35 38.87 -30.73
C PHE A 112 -1.66 38.35 -29.46
N ILE A 113 -2.10 37.16 -29.03
CA ILE A 113 -1.39 36.18 -28.21
C ILE A 113 -1.30 36.51 -26.70
N ARG A 114 -2.38 36.21 -25.97
CA ARG A 114 -2.27 35.52 -24.68
C ARG A 114 -2.86 34.12 -24.82
N ILE A 115 -2.04 33.18 -25.30
CA ILE A 115 -2.33 31.75 -25.18
C ILE A 115 -2.40 31.44 -23.68
N GLN A 116 -3.62 31.39 -23.13
CA GLN A 116 -3.83 30.78 -21.82
C GLN A 116 -3.53 29.29 -21.95
N LYS A 117 -2.31 28.93 -21.54
CA LYS A 117 -1.82 27.57 -21.33
C LYS A 117 -2.78 26.82 -20.40
N ARG A 118 -3.54 25.86 -20.93
CA ARG A 118 -4.45 24.99 -20.17
C ARG A 118 -4.02 23.53 -20.34
N PRO A 119 -4.17 22.69 -19.30
CA PRO A 119 -3.99 21.25 -19.41
C PRO A 119 -4.86 20.62 -20.50
N ALA A 120 -4.48 19.41 -20.93
CA ALA A 120 -5.27 18.64 -21.89
C ALA A 120 -6.67 18.34 -21.30
N PRO A 121 -7.76 18.84 -21.90
CA PRO A 121 -9.08 18.84 -21.26
C PRO A 121 -9.74 17.47 -21.17
N HIS A 122 -9.26 16.48 -21.93
CA HIS A 122 -9.76 15.10 -21.93
C HIS A 122 -9.09 14.21 -20.87
N LEU A 123 -8.07 14.72 -20.16
CA LEU A 123 -7.36 14.00 -19.12
C LEU A 123 -7.77 14.53 -17.73
N PRO A 124 -7.67 13.70 -16.68
CA PRO A 124 -8.01 14.13 -15.34
C PRO A 124 -6.96 15.13 -14.85
N ALA A 125 -7.32 15.93 -13.85
CA ALA A 125 -6.39 16.90 -13.28
C ALA A 125 -5.29 16.18 -12.49
N LEU A 126 -4.04 16.64 -12.65
CA LEU A 126 -2.91 16.24 -11.81
C LEU A 126 -2.66 17.28 -10.71
N ASN A 127 -2.58 16.84 -9.46
CA ASN A 127 -2.16 17.68 -8.33
C ASN A 127 -0.65 17.65 -8.19
N LEU A 128 0.05 18.49 -8.96
CA LEU A 128 1.50 18.58 -8.95
C LEU A 128 1.99 19.54 -7.88
N GLN A 129 2.98 19.10 -7.10
CA GLN A 129 3.71 19.95 -6.17
C GLN A 129 4.63 20.91 -6.94
N VAL A 130 4.63 22.18 -6.53
CA VAL A 130 5.42 23.24 -7.16
C VAL A 130 6.25 23.92 -6.09
N ILE A 131 7.55 24.09 -6.36
CA ILE A 131 8.42 24.92 -5.52
C ILE A 131 8.27 26.36 -6.02
N THR A 132 7.94 27.27 -5.12
CA THR A 132 7.96 28.70 -5.40
C THR A 132 9.40 29.15 -5.59
N HIS A 133 9.71 29.70 -6.76
CA HIS A 133 11.02 30.28 -7.03
C HIS A 133 11.18 31.59 -6.25
N GLU A 134 11.73 31.50 -5.04
CA GLU A 134 12.26 32.66 -4.33
C GLU A 134 13.67 32.99 -4.82
N THR A 135 14.05 34.27 -4.78
CA THR A 135 15.42 34.72 -5.03
C THR A 135 16.34 34.18 -3.94
N SER A 136 16.90 32.99 -4.17
CA SER A 136 17.96 32.43 -3.33
C SER A 136 19.33 32.91 -3.81
N THR A 137 20.17 33.35 -2.87
CA THR A 137 21.57 33.72 -3.09
C THR A 137 22.51 32.50 -3.12
N ALA A 138 22.00 31.30 -2.81
CA ALA A 138 22.81 30.08 -2.82
C ALA A 138 23.20 29.68 -4.25
N SER A 139 24.50 29.52 -4.48
CA SER A 139 25.04 29.00 -5.74
C SER A 139 24.79 27.49 -5.84
N ALA A 140 24.27 27.05 -6.98
CA ALA A 140 24.07 25.63 -7.30
C ALA A 140 24.86 25.26 -8.56
N ILE A 141 25.30 24.01 -8.66
CA ILE A 141 26.06 23.51 -9.80
C ILE A 141 25.07 23.15 -10.91
N LYS A 142 25.02 23.96 -11.97
CA LYS A 142 24.08 23.81 -13.11
C LYS A 142 24.70 23.10 -14.31
N ASP A 143 26.04 23.04 -14.36
CA ASP A 143 26.76 22.37 -15.42
C ASP A 143 26.84 20.86 -15.12
N PRO A 144 26.35 19.98 -16.01
CA PRO A 144 26.35 18.54 -15.77
C PRO A 144 27.73 17.93 -15.58
N ALA A 145 28.77 18.40 -16.28
CA ALA A 145 30.12 17.86 -16.13
C ALA A 145 30.72 18.25 -14.78
N LEU A 146 30.57 19.52 -14.37
CA LEU A 146 30.99 19.98 -13.05
C LEU A 146 30.21 19.29 -11.93
N LEU A 147 28.91 19.04 -12.11
CA LEU A 147 28.12 18.31 -11.12
C LEU A 147 28.63 16.89 -10.95
N LEU A 148 29.03 16.22 -12.05
CA LEU A 148 29.52 14.86 -12.01
C LEU A 148 30.86 14.78 -11.29
N ILE A 149 31.77 15.70 -11.61
CA ILE A 149 33.06 15.84 -10.93
C ILE A 149 32.85 16.07 -9.43
N TRP A 150 31.96 16.99 -9.07
CA TRP A 150 31.65 17.29 -7.67
C TRP A 150 31.07 16.07 -6.93
N ILE A 151 30.10 15.35 -7.52
CA ILE A 151 29.53 14.11 -6.94
C ILE A 151 30.63 13.06 -6.70
N ASN A 152 31.55 12.90 -7.64
CA ASN A 152 32.64 11.94 -7.54
C ASN A 152 33.69 12.33 -6.47
N GLN A 153 33.78 13.62 -6.14
CA GLN A 153 34.67 14.14 -5.09
C GLN A 153 34.03 14.15 -3.70
N LEU A 154 32.72 13.90 -3.58
CA LEU A 154 32.06 13.84 -2.28
C LEU A 154 32.64 12.71 -1.42
N PRO A 155 32.73 12.90 -0.08
CA PRO A 155 33.17 11.86 0.83
C PRO A 155 32.38 10.55 0.64
N HIS A 156 33.05 9.42 0.88
CA HIS A 156 32.38 8.12 0.96
C HIS A 156 31.57 7.98 2.25
N ASP A 157 31.89 8.80 3.25
CA ASP A 157 31.12 8.91 4.48
C ASP A 157 29.70 9.42 4.20
N PHE A 158 28.74 8.54 4.46
CA PHE A 158 27.32 8.75 4.25
C PHE A 158 26.79 9.96 5.03
N TYR A 159 27.29 10.17 6.25
CA TYR A 159 26.85 11.23 7.14
C TYR A 159 27.18 12.62 6.60
N GLN A 160 28.24 12.74 5.79
CA GLN A 160 28.64 13.98 5.13
C GLN A 160 28.06 14.09 3.72
N ARG A 161 28.04 12.98 2.97
CA ARG A 161 27.58 12.93 1.57
C ARG A 161 26.12 13.35 1.42
N VAL A 162 25.22 12.82 2.26
CA VAL A 162 23.77 13.06 2.15
C VAL A 162 23.40 14.54 2.37
N PRO A 163 23.86 15.22 3.43
CA PRO A 163 23.63 16.66 3.59
C PRO A 163 24.14 17.50 2.41
N SER A 164 25.31 17.18 1.86
CA SER A 164 25.88 17.90 0.71
C SER A 164 25.01 17.76 -0.55
N LEU A 165 24.57 16.54 -0.87
CA LEU A 165 23.65 16.27 -1.98
C LEU A 165 22.34 17.04 -1.81
N LEU A 166 21.74 16.97 -0.62
CA LEU A 166 20.48 17.64 -0.31
C LEU A 166 20.60 19.17 -0.42
N SER A 167 21.67 19.75 0.13
CA SER A 167 21.92 21.20 0.07
C SER A 167 22.05 21.70 -1.37
N ASN A 168 22.83 20.99 -2.21
CA ASN A 168 23.00 21.36 -3.61
C ASN A 168 21.69 21.23 -4.40
N LEU A 169 20.94 20.14 -4.21
CA LEU A 169 19.64 19.95 -4.86
C LEU A 169 18.63 21.03 -4.44
N LYS A 170 18.57 21.39 -3.16
CA LYS A 170 17.74 22.51 -2.68
C LYS A 170 18.11 23.79 -3.39
N ALA A 171 19.39 24.16 -3.44
CA ALA A 171 19.84 25.36 -4.13
C ALA A 171 19.52 25.31 -5.63
N LEU A 172 19.65 24.14 -6.27
CA LEU A 172 19.37 23.93 -7.69
C LEU A 172 17.90 24.20 -8.04
N LEU A 173 16.96 23.73 -7.21
CA LEU A 173 15.52 23.84 -7.51
C LEU A 173 14.95 25.25 -7.33
N HIS A 174 15.66 26.16 -6.65
CA HIS A 174 15.29 27.57 -6.62
C HIS A 174 15.69 28.31 -7.92
N GLN A 175 16.54 27.72 -8.75
CA GLN A 175 17.02 28.31 -9.98
C GLN A 175 16.07 28.05 -11.15
N LYS A 176 15.94 29.01 -12.07
CA LYS A 176 15.22 28.80 -13.32
C LYS A 176 16.07 27.97 -14.28
N ILE A 177 15.68 26.72 -14.53
CA ILE A 177 16.40 25.77 -15.38
C ILE A 177 15.46 25.23 -16.47
N LYS A 178 15.96 25.08 -17.69
CA LYS A 178 15.18 24.49 -18.80
C LYS A 178 14.89 23.00 -18.51
N PRO A 179 13.70 22.45 -18.85
CA PRO A 179 13.33 21.08 -18.50
C PRO A 179 14.34 20.00 -18.91
N GLY A 180 14.92 20.09 -20.11
CA GLY A 180 15.92 19.12 -20.57
C GLY A 180 17.22 19.13 -19.76
N LEU A 181 17.72 20.32 -19.40
CA LEU A 181 18.90 20.44 -18.53
C LEU A 181 18.57 20.00 -17.10
N LEU A 182 17.40 20.36 -16.59
CA LEU A 182 16.95 19.91 -15.27
C LEU A 182 16.90 18.38 -15.21
N LEU A 183 16.27 17.73 -16.19
CA LEU A 183 16.23 16.27 -16.30
C LEU A 183 17.63 15.65 -16.21
N GLN A 184 18.59 16.16 -16.98
CA GLN A 184 19.96 15.65 -16.97
C GLN A 184 20.61 15.74 -15.59
N LEU A 185 20.44 16.86 -14.88
CA LEU A 185 20.97 17.03 -13.53
C LEU A 185 20.26 16.10 -12.52
N LEU A 186 18.93 15.97 -12.59
CA LEU A 186 18.16 15.10 -11.69
C LEU A 186 18.50 13.62 -11.85
N GLU A 187 18.81 13.17 -13.06
CA GLU A 187 19.21 11.76 -13.29
C GLU A 187 20.53 11.42 -12.57
N MET A 188 21.41 12.40 -12.35
CA MET A 188 22.65 12.22 -11.58
C MET A 188 22.36 12.07 -10.09
N TYR A 189 21.45 12.89 -9.54
CA TYR A 189 20.96 12.74 -8.16
C TYR A 189 20.21 11.42 -7.95
N ARG A 190 19.42 10.99 -8.94
CA ARG A 190 18.67 9.72 -8.89
C ARG A 190 19.61 8.52 -8.79
N ALA A 191 20.73 8.54 -9.53
CA ALA A 191 21.74 7.50 -9.43
C ALA A 191 22.30 7.41 -8.00
N GLN A 192 22.60 8.57 -7.38
CA GLN A 192 23.06 8.65 -6.01
C GLN A 192 22.01 8.12 -5.01
N VAL A 193 20.75 8.52 -5.14
CA VAL A 193 19.66 7.99 -4.28
C VAL A 193 19.56 6.47 -4.38
N ASN A 194 19.60 5.91 -5.58
CA ASN A 194 19.56 4.46 -5.78
C ASN A 194 20.76 3.76 -5.14
N GLU A 195 21.96 4.30 -5.29
CA GLU A 195 23.17 3.78 -4.64
C GLU A 195 23.05 3.80 -3.11
N LEU A 196 22.58 4.90 -2.53
CA LEU A 196 22.40 5.05 -1.07
C LEU A 196 21.38 4.05 -0.49
N LEU A 197 20.32 3.73 -1.24
CA LEU A 197 19.27 2.81 -0.78
C LEU A 197 19.61 1.34 -1.00
N PHE A 198 20.30 1.00 -2.08
CA PHE A 198 20.44 -0.40 -2.49
C PHE A 198 21.85 -0.98 -2.31
N THR A 199 22.86 -0.16 -2.00
CA THR A 199 24.19 -0.65 -1.59
C THR A 199 24.10 -1.35 -0.25
N ARG A 200 24.68 -2.56 -0.17
CA ARG A 200 24.61 -3.45 1.01
C ARG A 200 25.99 -3.97 1.40
N ASP A 201 26.91 -3.04 1.63
CA ASP A 201 28.20 -3.35 2.22
C ASP A 201 28.07 -3.61 3.74
N ILE A 202 29.15 -4.09 4.35
CA ILE A 202 29.20 -4.37 5.80
C ILE A 202 28.85 -3.11 6.61
N ALA A 203 29.24 -1.93 6.12
CA ALA A 203 28.94 -0.66 6.77
C ALA A 203 27.43 -0.37 6.77
N ALA A 204 26.71 -0.60 5.67
CA ALA A 204 25.26 -0.46 5.59
C ALA A 204 24.54 -1.41 6.55
N VAL A 205 24.97 -2.67 6.62
CA VAL A 205 24.38 -3.64 7.56
C VAL A 205 24.60 -3.20 9.01
N LYS A 206 25.81 -2.76 9.36
CA LYS A 206 26.10 -2.24 10.70
C LYS A 206 25.26 -1.02 11.05
N ARG A 207 25.02 -0.09 10.11
CA ARG A 207 24.15 1.08 10.33
C ARG A 207 22.70 0.67 10.61
N ASP A 208 22.18 -0.33 9.90
CA ASP A 208 20.80 -0.80 10.06
C ASP A 208 20.59 -1.57 11.38
N LEU A 209 21.64 -2.22 11.89
CA LEU A 209 21.63 -2.94 13.18
C LEU A 209 21.87 -2.00 14.38
N TYR A 210 22.78 -1.05 14.24
CA TYR A 210 23.22 -0.16 15.33
C TYR A 210 22.83 1.30 15.06
N ILE A 211 21.52 1.56 15.04
CA ILE A 211 20.99 2.91 14.79
C ILE A 211 21.35 3.83 15.96
N ASN A 212 22.04 4.92 15.65
CA ASN A 212 22.33 6.00 16.59
C ASN A 212 21.66 7.32 16.16
N THR A 213 21.87 8.39 16.93
CA THR A 213 21.26 9.70 16.68
C THR A 213 21.66 10.30 15.33
N GLU A 214 22.90 10.09 14.90
CA GLU A 214 23.42 10.56 13.61
C GLU A 214 22.82 9.75 12.44
N SER A 215 22.66 8.44 12.63
CA SER A 215 21.93 7.55 11.71
C SER A 215 20.50 8.04 11.51
N LEU A 216 19.76 8.35 12.58
CA LEU A 216 18.37 8.83 12.49
C LEU A 216 18.25 10.16 11.77
N ARG A 217 19.17 11.08 12.02
CA ARG A 217 19.22 12.36 11.30
C ARG A 217 19.40 12.09 9.82
N THR A 218 20.35 11.23 9.46
CA THR A 218 20.67 10.97 8.07
C THR A 218 19.56 10.19 7.35
N ILE A 219 18.92 9.23 8.02
CA ILE A 219 17.69 8.56 7.54
C ILE A 219 16.64 9.61 7.16
N SER A 220 16.39 10.60 8.02
CA SER A 220 15.45 11.68 7.71
C SER A 220 15.91 12.51 6.50
N LEU A 221 17.21 12.84 6.38
CA LEU A 221 17.75 13.61 5.27
C LEU A 221 17.70 12.86 3.92
N ILE A 222 17.88 11.53 3.91
CA ILE A 222 17.67 10.71 2.70
C ILE A 222 16.21 10.82 2.26
N ASN A 223 15.28 10.70 3.21
CA ASN A 223 13.85 10.78 2.88
C ASN A 223 13.50 12.15 2.28
N GLU A 224 14.07 13.21 2.84
CA GLU A 224 13.94 14.56 2.31
C GLU A 224 14.56 14.70 0.92
N LEU A 225 15.73 14.11 0.68
CA LEU A 225 16.38 14.08 -0.63
C LEU A 225 15.51 13.38 -1.68
N ILE A 226 14.93 12.21 -1.36
CA ILE A 226 14.01 11.48 -2.23
C ILE A 226 12.76 12.32 -2.53
N SER A 227 12.17 12.91 -1.49
CA SER A 227 10.99 13.77 -1.61
C SER A 227 11.26 14.97 -2.53
N LEU A 228 12.41 15.62 -2.34
CA LEU A 228 12.80 16.78 -3.12
C LEU A 228 13.05 16.40 -4.59
N LEU A 229 13.62 15.23 -4.83
CA LEU A 229 13.84 14.70 -6.17
C LEU A 229 12.51 14.36 -6.86
N SER A 230 11.52 13.80 -6.13
CA SER A 230 10.15 13.62 -6.62
C SER A 230 9.52 14.93 -7.09
N ILE A 231 9.60 15.97 -6.26
CA ILE A 231 9.09 17.32 -6.57
C ILE A 231 9.81 17.90 -7.80
N ALA A 232 11.12 17.70 -7.91
CA ALA A 232 11.90 18.19 -9.04
C ALA A 232 11.43 17.59 -10.38
N TYR A 233 11.11 16.30 -10.43
CA TYR A 233 10.50 15.69 -11.62
C TYR A 233 9.11 16.25 -11.89
N GLN A 234 8.31 16.56 -10.86
CA GLN A 234 7.01 17.21 -11.03
C GLN A 234 7.10 18.61 -11.65
N GLN A 235 8.19 19.36 -11.43
CA GLN A 235 8.41 20.62 -12.15
C GLN A 235 8.54 20.42 -13.67
N ILE A 236 9.20 19.34 -14.10
CA ILE A 236 9.29 18.99 -15.53
C ILE A 236 7.91 18.68 -16.07
N ILE A 237 7.13 17.85 -15.36
CA ILE A 237 5.74 17.51 -15.73
C ILE A 237 4.91 18.80 -15.87
N GLN A 238 4.97 19.69 -14.88
CA GLN A 238 4.19 20.91 -14.83
C GLN A 238 4.42 21.81 -16.06
N VAL A 239 5.66 21.93 -16.54
CA VAL A 239 5.97 22.73 -17.74
C VAL A 239 5.27 22.18 -18.99
N HIS A 240 5.20 20.86 -19.14
CA HIS A 240 4.56 20.21 -20.28
C HIS A 240 3.04 20.17 -20.12
N TYR A 241 2.56 19.82 -18.92
CA TYR A 241 1.16 19.76 -18.54
C TYR A 241 0.44 21.09 -18.78
N GLN A 242 1.00 22.21 -18.32
CA GLN A 242 0.41 23.54 -18.56
C GLN A 242 0.29 23.87 -20.06
N ARG A 243 1.17 23.32 -20.92
CA ARG A 243 1.13 23.53 -22.37
C ARG A 243 0.17 22.58 -23.09
N GLY A 244 -0.68 21.86 -22.36
CA GLY A 244 -1.62 20.89 -22.92
C GLY A 244 -0.96 19.67 -23.55
N LYS A 245 0.32 19.40 -23.22
CA LYS A 245 0.99 18.17 -23.67
C LYS A 245 0.50 16.99 -22.83
N THR A 246 0.44 15.83 -23.47
CA THR A 246 0.11 14.53 -22.85
C THR A 246 1.37 13.67 -22.78
N PRO A 247 1.44 12.69 -21.86
CA PRO A 247 2.57 11.77 -21.79
C PRO A 247 2.73 10.95 -23.08
N LEU A 248 1.63 10.56 -23.72
CA LEU A 248 1.65 9.81 -24.99
C LEU A 248 2.40 10.57 -26.09
N ALA A 249 2.19 11.89 -26.19
CA ALA A 249 2.82 12.74 -27.20
C ALA A 249 4.17 13.34 -26.75
N ASN A 250 4.61 13.08 -25.51
CA ASN A 250 5.80 13.71 -24.95
C ASN A 250 6.60 12.74 -24.05
N PRO A 251 7.64 12.09 -24.60
CA PRO A 251 8.48 11.14 -23.85
C PRO A 251 9.17 11.72 -22.62
N ILE A 252 9.51 13.02 -22.62
CA ILE A 252 10.10 13.68 -21.44
C ILE A 252 9.07 13.76 -20.30
N MET A 253 7.81 14.11 -20.62
CA MET A 253 6.74 14.14 -19.64
C MET A 253 6.41 12.74 -19.10
N LEU A 254 6.35 11.73 -19.98
CA LEU A 254 6.15 10.33 -19.56
C LEU A 254 7.30 9.83 -18.67
N LEU A 255 8.55 10.08 -19.05
CA LEU A 255 9.71 9.75 -18.21
C LEU A 255 9.63 10.46 -16.85
N ALA A 256 9.29 11.75 -16.82
CA ALA A 256 9.18 12.48 -15.57
C ALA A 256 8.04 11.96 -14.67
N LEU A 257 6.89 11.56 -15.23
CA LEU A 257 5.81 10.90 -14.49
C LEU A 257 6.28 9.58 -13.87
N ASN A 258 6.94 8.73 -14.66
CA ASN A 258 7.46 7.45 -14.16
C ASN A 258 8.56 7.65 -13.12
N ARG A 259 9.41 8.68 -13.26
CA ARG A 259 10.41 9.05 -12.25
C ARG A 259 9.79 9.60 -10.96
N THR A 260 8.73 10.41 -11.04
CA THR A 260 7.99 10.82 -9.85
C THR A 260 7.43 9.60 -9.13
N ALA A 261 6.83 8.66 -9.85
CA ALA A 261 6.32 7.41 -9.28
C ALA A 261 7.43 6.57 -8.63
N GLU A 262 8.60 6.47 -9.28
CA GLU A 262 9.77 5.79 -8.72
C GLU A 262 10.21 6.43 -7.41
N MET A 263 10.35 7.76 -7.37
CA MET A 263 10.78 8.46 -6.16
C MET A 263 9.76 8.33 -5.03
N LEU A 264 8.46 8.44 -5.31
CA LEU A 264 7.40 8.18 -4.31
C LEU A 264 7.46 6.72 -3.80
N SER A 265 7.69 5.77 -4.70
CA SER A 265 7.83 4.34 -4.35
C SER A 265 9.03 4.10 -3.45
N LEU A 266 10.19 4.69 -3.77
CA LEU A 266 11.40 4.61 -2.94
C LEU A 266 11.22 5.33 -1.61
N GLN A 267 10.46 6.43 -1.57
CA GLN A 267 10.15 7.13 -0.33
C GLN A 267 9.28 6.27 0.60
N LEU A 268 8.26 5.59 0.07
CA LEU A 268 7.44 4.63 0.80
C LEU A 268 8.29 3.46 1.32
N LEU A 269 9.09 2.86 0.44
CA LEU A 269 10.01 1.76 0.78
C LEU A 269 10.98 2.13 1.91
N HIS A 270 11.59 3.32 1.81
CA HIS A 270 12.52 3.81 2.83
C HIS A 270 11.80 4.04 4.17
N ASN A 271 10.56 4.55 4.17
CA ASN A 271 9.78 4.68 5.39
C ASN A 271 9.43 3.32 5.98
N PHE A 272 8.99 2.35 5.16
CA PHE A 272 8.74 0.97 5.61
C PHE A 272 9.98 0.33 6.25
N GLN A 273 11.15 0.45 5.62
CA GLN A 273 12.41 -0.09 6.13
C GLN A 273 12.75 0.42 7.54
N TYR A 274 12.43 1.69 7.84
CA TYR A 274 12.69 2.30 9.15
C TYR A 274 11.43 2.47 9.99
N TYR A 275 10.40 1.67 9.69
CA TYR A 275 9.14 1.59 10.42
C TYR A 275 8.36 2.90 10.51
N ARG A 276 8.63 3.88 9.65
CA ARG A 276 7.90 5.15 9.62
C ARG A 276 6.63 5.02 8.78
N LEU A 277 5.57 5.73 9.19
CA LEU A 277 4.36 5.83 8.38
C LEU A 277 4.66 6.32 6.96
N ALA A 278 3.82 5.90 6.02
CA ALA A 278 3.82 6.45 4.68
C ALA A 278 3.72 7.99 4.75
N PRO A 279 4.53 8.75 3.99
CA PRO A 279 4.43 10.20 3.96
C PRO A 279 3.07 10.65 3.46
N THR A 280 2.54 11.72 4.05
CA THR A 280 1.27 12.32 3.64
C THR A 280 1.28 12.69 2.16
N GLY A 281 0.25 12.27 1.45
CA GLY A 281 -0.01 12.51 0.04
C GLY A 281 0.73 11.58 -0.92
N ALA A 282 1.59 10.68 -0.46
CA ALA A 282 2.38 9.81 -1.33
C ALA A 282 1.50 8.78 -2.06
N TRP A 283 0.58 8.13 -1.34
CA TRP A 283 -0.33 7.16 -1.94
C TRP A 283 -1.33 7.85 -2.86
N LYS A 284 -1.90 8.97 -2.42
CA LYS A 284 -2.84 9.74 -3.22
C LYS A 284 -2.23 10.18 -4.55
N GLN A 285 -1.00 10.71 -4.55
CA GLN A 285 -0.30 11.09 -5.79
C GLN A 285 -0.06 9.88 -6.71
N LEU A 286 0.34 8.73 -6.17
CA LEU A 286 0.48 7.51 -6.95
C LEU A 286 -0.86 7.09 -7.57
N HIS A 287 -1.97 7.13 -6.83
CA HIS A 287 -3.28 6.77 -7.36
C HIS A 287 -3.78 7.77 -8.41
N GLU A 288 -3.58 9.07 -8.20
CA GLU A 288 -3.91 10.09 -9.20
C GLU A 288 -3.12 9.90 -10.50
N MET A 289 -1.83 9.55 -10.40
CA MET A 289 -1.00 9.23 -11.56
C MET A 289 -1.41 7.93 -12.25
N LEU A 290 -1.88 6.93 -11.50
CA LEU A 290 -2.46 5.70 -12.05
C LEU A 290 -3.62 6.03 -12.98
N ILE A 291 -4.61 6.80 -12.48
CA ILE A 291 -5.80 7.19 -13.25
C ILE A 291 -5.41 8.08 -14.44
N TYR A 292 -4.49 9.03 -14.24
CA TYR A 292 -4.04 9.91 -15.31
C TYR A 292 -3.37 9.15 -16.47
N GLN A 293 -2.47 8.22 -16.16
CA GLN A 293 -1.74 7.46 -17.18
C GLN A 293 -2.59 6.36 -17.84
N GLU A 294 -3.58 5.82 -17.12
CA GLU A 294 -4.58 4.93 -17.70
C GLU A 294 -5.41 5.68 -18.77
N GLN A 295 -5.96 6.84 -18.43
CA GLN A 295 -6.74 7.65 -19.38
C GLN A 295 -5.87 8.21 -20.53
N ALA A 296 -4.59 8.48 -20.28
CA ALA A 296 -3.64 8.90 -21.30
C ALA A 296 -3.09 7.73 -22.15
N GLN A 297 -3.48 6.48 -21.86
CA GLN A 297 -3.02 5.27 -22.56
C GLN A 297 -1.50 5.03 -22.49
N THR A 298 -0.85 5.45 -21.40
CA THR A 298 0.60 5.26 -21.19
C THR A 298 0.95 4.39 -19.99
N LEU A 299 -0.05 3.86 -19.28
CA LEU A 299 0.13 3.10 -18.04
C LEU A 299 1.17 1.97 -18.14
N HIS A 300 1.15 1.23 -19.25
CA HIS A 300 2.06 0.09 -19.52
C HIS A 300 3.24 0.45 -20.43
N GLN A 301 3.45 1.73 -20.73
CA GLN A 301 4.46 2.15 -21.69
C GLN A 301 5.82 2.37 -21.02
N ASP A 302 6.83 1.63 -21.48
CA ASP A 302 8.24 1.93 -21.22
C ASP A 302 8.69 3.16 -22.04
N VAL A 303 9.64 3.92 -21.50
CA VAL A 303 10.06 5.18 -22.11
C VAL A 303 11.58 5.33 -22.14
N SER A 304 12.08 5.84 -23.26
CA SER A 304 13.49 6.15 -23.48
C SER A 304 13.64 7.58 -24.04
N VAL A 305 14.54 8.36 -23.45
CA VAL A 305 14.82 9.76 -23.82
C VAL A 305 16.32 9.94 -24.02
N LYS A 306 16.75 10.65 -25.08
CA LYS A 306 18.18 10.95 -25.30
C LYS A 306 18.75 11.82 -24.16
N PRO A 307 20.00 11.60 -23.71
CA PRO A 307 21.00 10.66 -24.23
C PRO A 307 21.00 9.31 -23.49
N TYR A 308 19.89 8.56 -23.56
CA TYR A 308 19.70 7.20 -23.01
C TYR A 308 19.19 7.11 -21.55
N TYR A 309 18.32 8.02 -21.13
CA TYR A 309 17.51 7.83 -19.92
C TYR A 309 16.36 6.87 -20.21
N GLN A 310 16.21 5.84 -19.38
CA GLN A 310 15.17 4.83 -19.54
C GLN A 310 14.38 4.68 -18.25
N SER A 311 13.08 4.43 -18.40
CA SER A 311 12.22 4.00 -17.31
C SER A 311 11.29 2.91 -17.80
N ARG A 312 11.14 1.90 -16.95
CA ARG A 312 10.01 0.98 -17.02
C ARG A 312 8.68 1.72 -16.86
N SER A 313 7.60 1.05 -17.25
CA SER A 313 6.24 1.55 -17.17
C SER A 313 5.82 1.92 -15.74
N PHE A 314 4.87 2.86 -15.64
CA PHE A 314 4.28 3.21 -14.36
C PHE A 314 3.63 2.01 -13.69
N PHE A 315 2.96 1.15 -14.47
CA PHE A 315 2.30 -0.05 -13.97
C PHE A 315 3.24 -0.94 -13.15
N GLU A 316 4.45 -1.19 -13.64
CA GLU A 316 5.44 -2.00 -12.92
C GLU A 316 5.95 -1.29 -11.66
N ILE A 317 6.16 0.02 -11.72
CA ILE A 317 6.63 0.82 -10.57
C ILE A 317 5.59 0.80 -9.45
N TYR A 318 4.36 1.16 -9.81
CA TYR A 318 3.22 1.18 -8.91
C TYR A 318 2.89 -0.21 -8.36
N GLY A 319 2.84 -1.22 -9.24
CA GLY A 319 2.57 -2.60 -8.85
C GLY A 319 3.58 -3.14 -7.86
N GLN A 320 4.88 -2.85 -8.04
CA GLN A 320 5.91 -3.32 -7.11
C GLN A 320 5.75 -2.74 -5.71
N ILE A 321 5.55 -1.42 -5.58
CA ILE A 321 5.41 -0.80 -4.26
C ILE A 321 4.08 -1.18 -3.59
N VAL A 322 3.00 -1.32 -4.36
CA VAL A 322 1.72 -1.78 -3.84
C VAL A 322 1.83 -3.20 -3.33
N LEU A 323 2.36 -4.14 -4.12
CA LEU A 323 2.58 -5.51 -3.67
C LEU A 323 3.43 -5.54 -2.39
N THR A 324 4.50 -4.73 -2.33
CA THR A 324 5.35 -4.61 -1.14
C THR A 324 4.55 -4.13 0.07
N ALA A 325 3.74 -3.07 -0.08
CA ALA A 325 2.93 -2.54 1.00
C ALA A 325 1.84 -3.53 1.47
N LEU A 326 1.28 -4.33 0.56
CA LEU A 326 0.30 -5.38 0.88
C LEU A 326 0.91 -6.55 1.66
N THR A 327 2.25 -6.67 1.73
CA THR A 327 2.92 -7.73 2.51
C THR A 327 3.06 -7.44 4.01
N ASP A 328 2.47 -6.34 4.50
CA ASP A 328 2.60 -5.86 5.88
C ASP A 328 4.08 -5.61 6.27
N PRO A 329 4.76 -4.64 5.64
CA PRO A 329 6.19 -4.42 5.82
C PRO A 329 6.57 -3.95 7.23
N TYR A 330 5.62 -3.40 8.00
CA TYR A 330 5.83 -3.00 9.41
C TYR A 330 5.97 -4.19 10.36
N SER A 331 5.63 -5.40 9.88
CA SER A 331 5.80 -6.67 10.58
C SER A 331 7.05 -7.44 10.12
N GLN A 332 7.91 -6.81 9.32
CA GLN A 332 9.13 -7.43 8.78
C GLN A 332 10.39 -6.81 9.37
N MET A 333 11.48 -7.57 9.41
CA MET A 333 12.79 -6.98 9.69
C MET A 333 13.18 -6.00 8.58
N ARG A 334 13.96 -4.95 8.93
CA ARG A 334 14.38 -3.90 7.98
C ARG A 334 14.98 -4.45 6.68
N PHE A 335 15.82 -5.48 6.78
CA PHE A 335 16.43 -6.13 5.63
C PHE A 335 15.41 -6.89 4.75
N ASP A 336 14.44 -7.53 5.39
CA ASP A 336 13.41 -8.30 4.69
C ASP A 336 12.46 -7.39 3.90
N VAL A 337 12.21 -6.16 4.35
CA VAL A 337 11.43 -5.17 3.58
C VAL A 337 12.02 -4.94 2.18
N LEU A 338 13.34 -4.79 2.07
CA LEU A 338 14.01 -4.57 0.79
C LEU A 338 14.07 -5.84 -0.05
N ARG A 339 14.24 -6.99 0.60
CA ARG A 339 14.18 -8.29 -0.05
C ARG A 339 12.80 -8.52 -0.66
N LEU A 340 11.74 -8.21 0.08
CA LEU A 340 10.36 -8.22 -0.39
C LEU A 340 10.18 -7.30 -1.57
N TYR A 341 10.64 -6.05 -1.48
CA TYR A 341 10.54 -5.11 -2.60
C TYR A 341 11.18 -5.68 -3.88
N ARG A 342 12.39 -6.25 -3.79
CA ARG A 342 13.07 -6.89 -4.93
C ARG A 342 12.32 -8.14 -5.43
N LEU A 343 11.77 -8.94 -4.53
CA LEU A 343 10.98 -10.12 -4.86
C LEU A 343 9.67 -9.74 -5.58
N MET A 344 8.97 -8.72 -5.11
CA MET A 344 7.70 -8.27 -5.69
C MET A 344 7.87 -7.75 -7.13
N ALA A 345 9.06 -7.25 -7.50
CA ALA A 345 9.37 -6.86 -8.87
C ALA A 345 9.22 -8.01 -9.88
N GLN A 346 9.42 -9.26 -9.43
CA GLN A 346 9.39 -10.44 -10.31
C GLN A 346 7.96 -10.88 -10.66
N PHE A 347 6.95 -10.31 -9.99
CA PHE A 347 5.55 -10.71 -10.14
C PHE A 347 4.65 -9.56 -10.60
N THR A 348 5.20 -8.39 -10.93
CA THR A 348 4.37 -7.25 -11.34
C THR A 348 3.61 -7.50 -12.64
N ASP A 349 4.16 -8.33 -13.53
CA ASP A 349 3.50 -8.79 -14.77
C ASP A 349 2.30 -9.71 -14.52
N LYS A 350 2.13 -10.23 -13.29
CA LYS A 350 1.00 -11.07 -12.88
C LYS A 350 -0.10 -10.29 -12.18
N VAL A 351 0.10 -9.01 -11.88
CA VAL A 351 -0.92 -8.15 -11.28
C VAL A 351 -1.93 -7.76 -12.36
N VAL A 352 -3.22 -7.75 -12.03
CA VAL A 352 -4.25 -7.12 -12.87
C VAL A 352 -4.80 -5.91 -12.11
N ILE A 353 -4.84 -4.77 -12.77
CA ILE A 353 -5.51 -3.56 -12.28
C ILE A 353 -6.56 -3.17 -13.31
N ASP A 354 -7.83 -3.19 -12.92
CA ASP A 354 -8.94 -2.88 -13.82
C ASP A 354 -10.07 -2.10 -13.15
N SER A 355 -10.94 -1.53 -13.97
CA SER A 355 -12.20 -0.95 -13.51
C SER A 355 -13.18 -2.07 -13.15
N MET A 356 -13.93 -1.89 -12.07
CA MET A 356 -14.96 -2.84 -11.65
C MET A 356 -16.25 -2.61 -12.42
N SER A 357 -16.85 -3.68 -12.94
CA SER A 357 -18.23 -3.65 -13.41
C SER A 357 -19.22 -3.48 -12.24
N GLU A 358 -20.44 -3.01 -12.54
CA GLU A 358 -21.50 -2.83 -11.53
C GLU A 358 -21.86 -4.14 -10.81
N GLN A 359 -21.71 -5.28 -11.47
CA GLN A 359 -21.92 -6.59 -10.86
C GLN A 359 -20.79 -6.94 -9.89
N GLN A 360 -19.53 -6.72 -10.29
CA GLN A 360 -18.35 -7.02 -9.46
C GLN A 360 -18.30 -6.16 -8.20
N SER A 361 -18.69 -4.88 -8.29
CA SER A 361 -18.67 -3.96 -7.14
C SER A 361 -19.70 -4.32 -6.06
N LYS A 362 -20.81 -5.00 -6.44
CA LYS A 362 -21.86 -5.47 -5.51
C LYS A 362 -21.57 -6.83 -4.85
N VAL A 363 -20.56 -7.57 -5.33
CA VAL A 363 -20.19 -8.86 -4.72
C VAL A 363 -19.74 -8.64 -3.28
N ASN A 364 -20.35 -9.34 -2.32
CA ASN A 364 -19.98 -9.27 -0.91
C ASN A 364 -19.52 -10.61 -0.31
N SER A 365 -19.46 -11.66 -1.13
CA SER A 365 -18.94 -12.97 -0.68
C SER A 365 -17.45 -12.87 -0.40
N ARG A 366 -17.05 -13.00 0.87
CA ARG A 366 -15.63 -12.99 1.29
C ARG A 366 -14.78 -13.96 0.48
N PHE A 367 -15.29 -15.17 0.23
CA PHE A 367 -14.58 -16.22 -0.51
C PHE A 367 -14.28 -15.82 -1.96
N LEU A 368 -15.26 -15.20 -2.65
CA LEU A 368 -15.07 -14.75 -4.04
C LEU A 368 -14.14 -13.53 -4.14
N LEU A 369 -13.95 -12.80 -3.03
CA LEU A 369 -13.13 -11.60 -2.95
C LEU A 369 -11.70 -11.86 -2.45
N LEU A 370 -11.30 -13.12 -2.23
CA LEU A 370 -9.93 -13.45 -1.84
C LEU A 370 -8.92 -13.06 -2.93
N GLY A 371 -7.82 -12.44 -2.52
CA GLY A 371 -6.80 -11.90 -3.43
C GLY A 371 -7.23 -10.64 -4.19
N HIS A 372 -8.39 -10.06 -3.87
CA HIS A 372 -8.86 -8.83 -4.48
C HIS A 372 -8.73 -7.65 -3.52
N PHE A 373 -8.20 -6.53 -4.02
CA PHE A 373 -8.03 -5.28 -3.31
C PHE A 373 -8.72 -4.14 -4.08
N CYS A 374 -9.11 -3.09 -3.35
CA CYS A 374 -9.62 -1.85 -3.90
C CYS A 374 -8.55 -0.77 -3.79
N ILE A 375 -8.21 -0.18 -4.93
CA ILE A 375 -7.49 1.09 -5.03
C ILE A 375 -8.57 2.19 -5.01
N ASP A 376 -8.70 2.91 -3.90
CA ASP A 376 -9.51 4.13 -3.85
C ASP A 376 -8.61 5.32 -4.18
N ALA A 377 -8.74 5.85 -5.39
CA ALA A 377 -7.86 6.91 -5.88
C ALA A 377 -8.01 8.25 -5.16
N LYS A 378 -9.06 8.41 -4.33
CA LYS A 378 -9.30 9.64 -3.56
C LYS A 378 -8.62 9.62 -2.19
N GLN A 379 -8.23 8.44 -1.71
CA GLN A 379 -7.63 8.24 -0.39
C GLN A 379 -6.11 8.23 -0.46
N ASP A 380 -5.48 8.63 0.64
CA ASP A 380 -4.03 8.59 0.82
C ASP A 380 -3.58 7.34 1.58
N ILE A 381 -4.06 6.17 1.14
CA ILE A 381 -3.75 4.89 1.77
C ILE A 381 -3.38 3.84 0.72
N CYS A 382 -2.61 2.85 1.15
CA CYS A 382 -2.36 1.62 0.39
C CYS A 382 -3.70 0.93 0.04
N PRO A 383 -3.80 0.21 -1.10
CA PRO A 383 -5.00 -0.54 -1.45
C PRO A 383 -5.48 -1.45 -0.32
N GLN A 384 -6.80 -1.55 -0.14
CA GLN A 384 -7.42 -2.29 0.96
C GLN A 384 -8.10 -3.55 0.45
N PRO A 385 -8.19 -4.63 1.24
CA PRO A 385 -8.92 -5.83 0.84
C PRO A 385 -10.35 -5.50 0.41
N LEU A 386 -10.76 -5.95 -0.77
CA LEU A 386 -12.02 -5.55 -1.40
C LEU A 386 -13.23 -5.90 -0.52
N HIS A 387 -13.18 -7.02 0.21
CA HIS A 387 -14.21 -7.43 1.15
C HIS A 387 -14.36 -6.52 2.39
N LYS A 388 -13.38 -5.64 2.66
CA LYS A 388 -13.42 -4.64 3.74
C LYS A 388 -13.72 -3.22 3.24
N THR A 389 -13.84 -3.03 1.93
CA THR A 389 -14.13 -1.74 1.32
C THR A 389 -15.63 -1.54 1.17
N ASP A 390 -16.16 -0.36 1.48
CA ASP A 390 -17.59 -0.08 1.34
C ASP A 390 -18.03 -0.04 -0.14
N ILE A 391 -19.26 -0.49 -0.40
CA ILE A 391 -19.84 -0.58 -1.75
C ILE A 391 -19.77 0.76 -2.52
N PRO A 392 -20.10 1.94 -1.92
CA PRO A 392 -20.00 3.22 -2.63
C PRO A 392 -18.59 3.52 -3.15
N ILE A 393 -17.55 3.16 -2.39
CA ILE A 393 -16.16 3.33 -2.82
C ILE A 393 -15.87 2.41 -4.00
N ARG A 394 -16.35 1.17 -3.96
CA ARG A 394 -16.17 0.20 -5.07
C ARG A 394 -16.84 0.65 -6.37
N HIS A 395 -17.92 1.42 -6.28
CA HIS A 395 -18.64 1.96 -7.46
C HIS A 395 -18.02 3.26 -8.01
N ASP A 396 -17.06 3.86 -7.31
CA ASP A 396 -16.48 5.12 -7.75
C ASP A 396 -15.75 4.93 -9.11
N PRO A 397 -15.95 5.83 -10.11
CA PRO A 397 -15.30 5.71 -11.41
C PRO A 397 -13.76 5.75 -11.36
N THR A 398 -13.20 6.29 -10.27
CA THR A 398 -11.75 6.34 -10.04
C THR A 398 -11.23 5.18 -9.20
N SER A 399 -12.11 4.30 -8.71
CA SER A 399 -11.70 3.08 -8.02
C SER A 399 -11.25 2.01 -9.00
N ARG A 400 -10.20 1.29 -8.64
CA ARG A 400 -9.71 0.14 -9.41
C ARG A 400 -9.66 -1.09 -8.54
N ARG A 401 -10.02 -2.24 -9.12
CA ARG A 401 -9.72 -3.53 -8.51
C ARG A 401 -8.28 -3.87 -8.80
N LEU A 402 -7.58 -4.35 -7.79
CA LEU A 402 -6.27 -4.96 -7.93
C LEU A 402 -6.39 -6.45 -7.58
N ASP A 403 -5.96 -7.30 -8.51
CA ASP A 403 -6.01 -8.75 -8.40
C ASP A 403 -4.60 -9.33 -8.23
N THR A 404 -4.40 -10.06 -7.13
CA THR A 404 -3.14 -10.75 -6.80
C THR A 404 -3.21 -12.26 -6.98
N GLN A 405 -4.31 -12.83 -7.49
CA GLN A 405 -4.46 -14.28 -7.55
C GLN A 405 -3.40 -14.95 -8.44
N ALA A 406 -3.06 -14.34 -9.58
CA ALA A 406 -1.99 -14.85 -10.44
C ALA A 406 -0.60 -14.68 -9.80
N VAL A 407 -0.38 -13.62 -9.03
CA VAL A 407 0.84 -13.43 -8.21
C VAL A 407 0.98 -14.56 -7.20
N LEU A 408 -0.08 -14.88 -6.46
CA LEU A 408 -0.09 -15.97 -5.47
C LEU A 408 0.23 -17.32 -6.11
N ARG A 409 -0.40 -17.65 -7.24
CA ARG A 409 -0.10 -18.89 -7.98
C ARG A 409 1.36 -18.96 -8.42
N ALA A 410 1.92 -17.84 -8.89
CA ALA A 410 3.31 -17.77 -9.31
C ALA A 410 4.26 -17.98 -8.12
N ILE A 411 4.02 -17.29 -7.00
CA ILE A 411 4.78 -17.46 -5.76
C ILE A 411 4.75 -18.93 -5.29
N GLU A 412 3.57 -19.55 -5.24
CA GLU A 412 3.44 -20.95 -4.84
C GLU A 412 4.16 -21.91 -5.78
N SER A 413 4.14 -21.64 -7.09
CA SER A 413 4.90 -22.45 -8.07
C SER A 413 6.39 -22.36 -7.81
N THR A 414 6.93 -21.15 -7.69
CA THR A 414 8.35 -20.92 -7.37
C THR A 414 8.76 -21.63 -6.08
N LEU A 415 7.89 -21.64 -5.06
CA LEU A 415 8.14 -22.37 -3.82
C LEU A 415 8.15 -23.90 -3.99
N ARG A 416 7.28 -24.46 -4.84
CA ARG A 416 7.27 -25.91 -5.12
C ARG A 416 8.54 -26.32 -5.86
N ASP A 417 8.93 -25.54 -6.86
CA ASP A 417 10.13 -25.81 -7.68
C ASP A 417 11.40 -25.70 -6.84
N ALA A 418 11.47 -24.71 -5.95
CA ALA A 418 12.54 -24.52 -4.99
C ALA A 418 12.71 -25.70 -4.01
N LYS A 419 11.62 -26.32 -3.54
CA LYS A 419 11.69 -27.51 -2.67
C LYS A 419 12.25 -28.74 -3.38
N SER A 420 12.15 -28.81 -4.70
CA SER A 420 12.65 -29.95 -5.49
C SER A 420 14.17 -29.90 -5.73
N HIS A 421 14.79 -28.70 -5.68
CA HIS A 421 16.22 -28.49 -5.87
C HIS A 421 16.91 -28.26 -4.51
N ARG A 422 17.65 -29.26 -4.01
CA ARG A 422 18.25 -29.26 -2.66
C ARG A 422 19.34 -28.17 -2.46
N THR A 423 18.96 -27.02 -1.92
CA THR A 423 19.87 -26.11 -1.18
C THR A 423 19.21 -25.71 0.14
N GLN A 424 19.39 -26.53 1.19
CA GLN A 424 18.61 -26.46 2.44
C GLN A 424 18.73 -25.14 3.25
N THR A 425 19.82 -24.38 3.14
CA THR A 425 20.07 -23.21 4.02
C THR A 425 19.50 -21.89 3.49
N VAL A 426 19.73 -21.54 2.22
CA VAL A 426 19.21 -20.31 1.59
C VAL A 426 17.68 -20.32 1.51
N MET A 427 17.11 -21.52 1.34
CA MET A 427 15.68 -21.74 1.23
C MET A 427 14.92 -21.47 2.53
N SER A 428 15.55 -21.58 3.70
CA SER A 428 14.85 -21.40 4.97
C SER A 428 14.33 -19.96 5.18
N SER A 429 15.12 -18.95 4.81
CA SER A 429 14.78 -17.54 5.00
C SER A 429 13.74 -17.02 3.99
N GLU A 430 13.87 -17.40 2.73
CA GLU A 430 12.89 -17.05 1.68
C GLU A 430 11.57 -17.75 1.90
N LEU A 431 11.59 -19.02 2.30
CA LEU A 431 10.37 -19.74 2.64
C LEU A 431 9.65 -19.14 3.84
N ARG A 432 10.39 -18.66 4.86
CA ARG A 432 9.79 -17.95 6.01
C ARG A 432 9.12 -16.66 5.56
N LEU A 433 9.83 -15.85 4.78
CA LEU A 433 9.33 -14.59 4.24
C LEU A 433 8.08 -14.82 3.38
N VAL A 434 8.12 -15.76 2.46
CA VAL A 434 6.99 -16.05 1.57
C VAL A 434 5.77 -16.60 2.33
N LYS A 435 5.99 -17.49 3.30
CA LYS A 435 4.89 -17.98 4.17
C LYS A 435 4.20 -16.84 4.92
N HIS A 436 4.94 -15.81 5.30
CA HIS A 436 4.38 -14.66 5.98
C HIS A 436 3.49 -13.81 5.05
N ILE A 437 3.88 -13.62 3.78
CA ILE A 437 3.17 -12.70 2.88
C ILE A 437 1.95 -13.32 2.20
N ILE A 438 1.89 -14.65 2.02
CA ILE A 438 0.78 -15.33 1.34
C ILE A 438 -0.59 -14.98 1.97
N PRO A 439 -0.79 -15.07 3.30
CA PRO A 439 -2.06 -14.72 3.91
C PRO A 439 -2.47 -13.26 3.72
N GLN A 440 -1.49 -12.36 3.60
CA GLN A 440 -1.72 -10.94 3.37
C GLN A 440 -2.19 -10.71 1.92
N LEU A 441 -1.43 -11.22 0.95
CA LEU A 441 -1.76 -11.11 -0.48
C LEU A 441 -3.06 -11.83 -0.85
N ASN A 442 -3.40 -12.94 -0.17
CA ASN A 442 -4.67 -13.65 -0.39
C ASN A 442 -5.84 -13.07 0.43
N THR A 443 -5.60 -12.04 1.25
CA THR A 443 -6.59 -11.40 2.14
C THR A 443 -7.22 -12.34 3.18
N THR A 444 -6.59 -13.50 3.44
CA THR A 444 -7.04 -14.48 4.42
C THR A 444 -6.55 -14.18 5.83
N TYR A 445 -5.64 -13.22 6.00
CA TYR A 445 -5.18 -12.81 7.32
C TYR A 445 -6.32 -12.21 8.14
N GLU A 446 -6.65 -12.88 9.24
CA GLU A 446 -7.60 -12.44 10.25
C GLU A 446 -6.97 -12.56 11.64
N ARG A 447 -7.40 -11.66 12.53
CA ARG A 447 -7.03 -11.76 13.95
C ARG A 447 -7.80 -12.92 14.56
N ARG A 448 -7.08 -13.79 15.27
CA ARG A 448 -7.68 -14.94 15.98
C ARG A 448 -8.46 -14.53 17.22
N PHE A 449 -8.02 -13.46 17.88
CA PHE A 449 -8.60 -12.96 19.13
C PHE A 449 -9.00 -11.50 18.99
N GLU A 450 -10.15 -11.16 19.58
CA GLU A 450 -10.60 -9.78 19.68
C GLU A 450 -9.69 -8.98 20.62
N ARG A 451 -9.50 -7.69 20.31
CA ARG A 451 -8.71 -6.76 21.12
C ARG A 451 -9.63 -5.84 21.90
N ILE A 452 -9.44 -5.79 23.20
CA ILE A 452 -10.14 -4.91 24.12
C ILE A 452 -9.27 -3.68 24.35
N ARG A 453 -9.85 -2.49 24.14
CA ARG A 453 -9.17 -1.22 24.43
C ARG A 453 -8.95 -1.08 25.93
N VAL A 454 -7.74 -0.70 26.32
CA VAL A 454 -7.41 -0.48 27.72
C VAL A 454 -7.78 0.96 28.08
N GLN A 455 -8.65 1.12 29.09
CA GLN A 455 -9.06 2.44 29.60
C GLN A 455 -8.12 2.97 30.69
N SER A 456 -7.27 2.11 31.26
CA SER A 456 -6.31 2.51 32.29
C SER A 456 -5.17 3.33 31.71
N SER A 457 -4.79 4.40 32.41
CA SER A 457 -3.58 5.18 32.13
C SER A 457 -2.33 4.63 32.82
N LYS A 458 -2.42 3.48 33.50
CA LYS A 458 -1.26 2.92 34.20
C LYS A 458 -0.16 2.57 33.19
N PRO A 459 1.06 3.10 33.37
CA PRO A 459 2.15 2.75 32.49
C PRO A 459 2.63 1.32 32.75
N ILE A 460 3.09 0.67 31.69
CA ILE A 460 3.87 -0.57 31.76
C ILE A 460 5.34 -0.25 31.50
N HIS A 461 6.24 -1.06 32.05
CA HIS A 461 7.67 -0.95 31.78
C HIS A 461 8.10 -2.11 30.89
N ILE A 462 8.69 -1.81 29.74
CA ILE A 462 9.16 -2.83 28.79
C ILE A 462 10.68 -2.81 28.80
N SER A 463 11.28 -3.93 29.19
CA SER A 463 12.73 -4.16 29.16
C SER A 463 13.10 -5.01 27.94
N LEU A 464 14.17 -4.65 27.24
CA LEU A 464 14.61 -5.30 26.00
C LEU A 464 15.73 -6.32 26.25
N GLY A 465 15.60 -7.49 25.63
CA GLY A 465 16.63 -8.52 25.58
C GLY A 465 16.64 -9.43 26.80
N LEU A 466 17.16 -10.65 26.62
CA LEU A 466 17.16 -11.69 27.64
C LEU A 466 17.90 -11.25 28.90
N GLU A 467 19.09 -10.68 28.75
CA GLU A 467 19.93 -10.25 29.87
C GLU A 467 19.20 -9.24 30.77
N SER A 468 18.60 -8.19 30.19
CA SER A 468 17.89 -7.18 30.96
C SER A 468 16.67 -7.76 31.70
N VAL A 469 15.95 -8.69 31.05
CA VAL A 469 14.80 -9.38 31.67
C VAL A 469 15.26 -10.30 32.79
N HIS A 470 16.32 -11.07 32.57
CA HIS A 470 16.92 -11.97 33.55
C HIS A 470 17.41 -11.22 34.79
N GLN A 471 18.13 -10.10 34.61
CA GLN A 471 18.54 -9.22 35.72
C GLN A 471 17.34 -8.60 36.45
N SER A 472 16.34 -8.13 35.70
CA SER A 472 15.13 -7.52 36.28
C SER A 472 14.33 -8.49 37.16
N LEU A 473 14.36 -9.79 36.85
CA LEU A 473 13.74 -10.84 37.66
C LEU A 473 14.46 -11.09 39.00
N GLN A 474 15.72 -10.69 39.12
CA GLN A 474 16.54 -10.88 40.31
C GLN A 474 16.48 -9.69 41.28
N GLY A 475 15.83 -8.58 40.90
CA GLY A 475 15.76 -7.38 41.73
C GLY A 475 15.00 -6.24 41.07
N ASN A 476 15.70 -5.13 40.84
CA ASN A 476 15.11 -3.94 40.25
C ASN A 476 14.99 -4.08 38.73
N VAL A 477 13.94 -3.50 38.16
CA VAL A 477 13.76 -3.43 36.70
C VAL A 477 14.88 -2.59 36.10
N VAL A 478 15.64 -3.16 35.16
CA VAL A 478 16.76 -2.52 34.45
C VAL A 478 16.46 -2.37 32.96
N ASN A 479 17.10 -1.38 32.33
CA ASN A 479 17.00 -1.10 30.89
C ASN A 479 15.56 -1.06 30.35
N ALA A 480 14.61 -0.62 31.18
CA ALA A 480 13.21 -0.58 30.82
C ALA A 480 12.74 0.83 30.46
N LEU A 481 11.83 0.85 29.50
CA LEU A 481 11.19 2.04 28.99
C LEU A 481 9.73 2.05 29.44
N GLU A 482 9.20 3.21 29.84
CA GLU A 482 7.78 3.39 30.17
C GLU A 482 6.91 3.43 28.90
N TRP A 483 5.80 2.70 28.87
CA TRP A 483 4.85 2.68 27.74
C TRP A 483 3.40 2.81 28.20
N GLN A 484 2.57 3.36 27.33
CA GLN A 484 1.13 3.32 27.47
C GLN A 484 0.55 2.09 26.77
N LEU A 485 -0.20 1.27 27.49
CA LEU A 485 -0.93 0.15 26.90
C LEU A 485 -2.21 0.66 26.22
N ILE A 486 -2.38 0.35 24.93
CA ILE A 486 -3.49 0.84 24.10
C ILE A 486 -4.63 -0.18 24.02
N ASN A 487 -4.29 -1.43 23.74
CA ASN A 487 -5.24 -2.54 23.70
C ASN A 487 -4.55 -3.86 24.03
N LYS A 488 -5.35 -4.85 24.41
CA LYS A 488 -4.90 -6.22 24.68
C LYS A 488 -5.90 -7.25 24.16
N SER A 489 -5.40 -8.44 23.86
CA SER A 489 -6.16 -9.65 23.54
C SER A 489 -5.64 -10.79 24.43
N GLN A 490 -6.15 -12.01 24.23
CA GLN A 490 -5.67 -13.17 25.00
C GLN A 490 -4.17 -13.45 24.81
N THR A 491 -3.61 -13.19 23.63
CA THR A 491 -2.23 -13.57 23.30
C THR A 491 -1.35 -12.40 22.86
N GLY A 492 -1.84 -11.16 22.95
CA GLY A 492 -1.10 -10.03 22.40
C GLY A 492 -1.54 -8.68 22.90
N LEU A 493 -0.62 -7.72 22.81
CA LEU A 493 -0.73 -6.37 23.36
C LEU A 493 -0.39 -5.34 22.28
N MET A 494 -0.83 -4.09 22.48
CA MET A 494 -0.34 -2.94 21.75
C MET A 494 0.08 -1.86 22.72
N ALA A 495 1.29 -1.35 22.58
CA ALA A 495 1.83 -0.30 23.41
C ALA A 495 2.28 0.90 22.57
N LYS A 496 2.23 2.10 23.16
CA LYS A 496 2.62 3.36 22.52
C LYS A 496 3.48 4.21 23.47
N ARG A 497 4.45 4.93 22.93
CA ARG A 497 5.21 6.00 23.62
C ARG A 497 5.87 6.96 22.62
N ALA A 498 6.44 8.05 23.11
CA ALA A 498 7.33 8.89 22.30
C ALA A 498 8.61 8.13 21.90
N ASN A 499 9.14 8.41 20.71
CA ASN A 499 10.26 7.65 20.11
C ASN A 499 11.59 7.67 20.88
N LYS A 500 11.78 8.58 21.83
CA LYS A 500 13.05 8.73 22.56
C LYS A 500 13.42 7.40 23.23
N GLY A 501 14.57 6.86 22.82
CA GLY A 501 15.13 5.59 23.33
C GLY A 501 14.64 4.34 22.60
N CYS A 502 13.79 4.46 21.58
CA CYS A 502 13.19 3.30 20.88
C CYS A 502 13.91 2.95 19.56
N TYR A 503 15.01 3.63 19.24
CA TYR A 503 15.62 3.57 17.92
C TYR A 503 16.29 2.23 17.59
N HIS A 504 16.65 1.47 18.62
CA HIS A 504 17.26 0.15 18.49
C HIS A 504 16.23 -0.98 18.40
N LEU A 505 14.93 -0.70 18.52
CA LEU A 505 13.89 -1.73 18.48
C LEU A 505 13.76 -2.33 17.07
N ASN A 506 13.57 -3.64 17.02
CA ASN A 506 13.35 -4.40 15.79
C ASN A 506 12.17 -5.37 15.92
N ILE A 507 11.68 -5.82 14.77
CA ILE A 507 10.76 -6.96 14.73
C ILE A 507 11.53 -8.22 15.13
N GLY A 508 10.94 -9.01 16.02
CA GLY A 508 11.54 -10.22 16.58
C GLY A 508 12.24 -10.01 17.92
N ASP A 509 12.43 -8.76 18.35
CA ASP A 509 13.02 -8.42 19.64
C ASP A 509 12.23 -9.06 20.79
N PHE A 510 12.95 -9.73 21.68
CA PHE A 510 12.41 -10.29 22.93
C PHE A 510 12.32 -9.21 24.01
N VAL A 511 11.19 -9.15 24.70
CA VAL A 511 10.96 -8.17 25.75
C VAL A 511 10.29 -8.79 26.98
N GLY A 512 10.59 -8.20 28.14
CA GLY A 512 9.85 -8.41 29.38
C GLY A 512 8.95 -7.22 29.68
N ILE A 513 7.71 -7.48 30.05
CA ILE A 513 6.69 -6.47 30.35
C ILE A 513 6.38 -6.52 31.85
N PHE A 514 6.74 -5.44 32.53
CA PHE A 514 6.58 -5.27 33.98
C PHE A 514 5.44 -4.29 34.24
N GLU A 515 4.41 -4.76 34.93
CA GLU A 515 3.30 -3.95 35.42
C GLU A 515 3.27 -4.03 36.96
N LYS A 516 2.98 -2.90 37.61
CA LYS A 516 2.94 -2.83 39.07
C LYS A 516 1.91 -3.82 39.63
N ASN A 517 2.33 -4.63 40.59
CA ASN A 517 1.53 -5.66 41.25
C ASN A 517 1.00 -6.76 40.32
N SER A 518 1.65 -6.98 39.17
CA SER A 518 1.32 -8.08 38.24
C SER A 518 2.54 -8.97 38.01
N LEU A 519 2.31 -10.20 37.56
CA LEU A 519 3.38 -11.09 37.12
C LEU A 519 4.05 -10.53 35.86
N LEU A 520 5.36 -10.76 35.72
CA LEU A 520 6.10 -10.47 34.50
C LEU A 520 5.47 -11.24 33.33
N MET A 521 5.23 -10.54 32.22
CA MET A 521 4.88 -11.17 30.94
C MET A 521 6.07 -11.12 30.00
N LEU A 522 6.31 -12.23 29.31
CA LEU A 522 7.28 -12.27 28.21
C LEU A 522 6.57 -12.02 26.88
N ALA A 523 7.23 -11.32 25.97
CA ALA A 523 6.66 -11.07 24.65
C ALA A 523 7.72 -10.85 23.58
N VAL A 524 7.27 -10.83 22.32
CA VAL A 524 8.06 -10.55 21.13
C VAL A 524 7.41 -9.42 20.35
N ILE A 525 8.21 -8.48 19.84
CA ILE A 525 7.72 -7.44 18.94
C ILE A 525 7.36 -8.06 17.58
N LYS A 526 6.09 -7.98 17.20
CA LYS A 526 5.56 -8.54 15.93
C LYS A 526 5.35 -7.49 14.86
N TRP A 527 5.07 -6.25 15.25
CA TRP A 527 5.04 -5.11 14.34
C TRP A 527 5.46 -3.84 15.06
N LEU A 528 6.03 -2.89 14.32
CA LEU A 528 6.49 -1.60 14.84
C LEU A 528 6.16 -0.52 13.82
N GLN A 529 5.64 0.60 14.31
CA GLN A 529 5.36 1.76 13.50
C GLN A 529 5.68 3.05 14.25
N ILE A 530 6.25 4.02 13.54
CA ILE A 530 6.53 5.37 14.01
C ILE A 530 5.60 6.30 13.24
N ASP A 531 4.74 7.00 13.94
CA ASP A 531 3.79 7.91 13.32
C ASP A 531 4.41 9.28 12.99
N ILE A 532 3.61 10.14 12.36
CA ILE A 532 4.03 11.49 11.96
C ILE A 532 4.37 12.42 13.15
N HIS A 533 3.90 12.07 14.36
CA HIS A 533 4.20 12.79 15.59
C HIS A 533 5.43 12.22 16.31
N ASN A 534 6.13 11.28 15.67
CA ASN A 534 7.26 10.55 16.24
C ASN A 534 6.87 9.72 17.47
N ASP A 535 5.63 9.26 17.57
CA ASP A 535 5.28 8.23 18.53
C ASP A 535 5.55 6.85 17.95
N VAL A 536 6.16 5.99 18.76
CA VAL A 536 6.39 4.58 18.46
C VAL A 536 5.21 3.79 18.98
N GLN A 537 4.66 2.96 18.11
CA GLN A 537 3.63 1.98 18.39
C GLN A 537 4.20 0.60 18.11
N ILE A 538 4.01 -0.33 19.04
CA ILE A 538 4.43 -1.72 18.89
C ILE A 538 3.27 -2.67 19.13
N GLY A 539 3.22 -3.71 18.32
CA GLY A 539 2.43 -4.91 18.57
C GLY A 539 3.29 -5.99 19.18
N LEU A 540 2.80 -6.58 20.26
CA LEU A 540 3.49 -7.61 21.02
C LEU A 540 2.67 -8.90 20.97
N GLU A 541 3.34 -10.03 20.78
CA GLU A 541 2.78 -11.36 21.00
C GLU A 541 3.40 -11.96 22.26
N GLN A 542 2.54 -12.43 23.16
CA GLN A 542 2.96 -12.97 24.44
C GLN A 542 3.56 -14.37 24.27
N ILE A 543 4.65 -14.62 25.00
CA ILE A 543 5.20 -15.96 25.18
C ILE A 543 4.53 -16.56 26.42
N GLU A 544 3.97 -17.75 26.27
CA GLU A 544 3.33 -18.47 27.38
C GLU A 544 4.35 -19.00 28.39
N GLY A 545 3.96 -19.00 29.65
CA GLY A 545 4.77 -19.50 30.77
C GLY A 545 5.31 -18.39 31.68
N ARG A 546 5.33 -18.68 32.98
CA ARG A 546 5.93 -17.83 34.01
C ARG A 546 7.46 -18.02 33.95
N PRO A 547 8.23 -16.93 33.77
CA PRO A 547 9.67 -17.04 33.69
C PRO A 547 10.32 -17.21 35.07
N VAL A 548 11.24 -18.16 35.17
CA VAL A 548 12.13 -18.37 36.32
C VAL A 548 13.59 -18.23 35.87
N PRO A 549 14.35 -17.29 36.43
CA PRO A 549 15.72 -17.03 35.99
C PRO A 549 16.68 -18.14 36.42
N VAL A 550 17.52 -18.58 35.49
CA VAL A 550 18.58 -19.57 35.70
C VAL A 550 19.84 -19.16 34.92
N LYS A 551 21.00 -19.60 35.40
CA LYS A 551 22.24 -19.59 34.63
C LYS A 551 22.41 -20.94 33.93
N CYS A 552 22.76 -20.88 32.66
CA CYS A 552 23.03 -22.03 31.81
C CYS A 552 24.53 -22.21 31.64
N HIS A 553 25.03 -23.40 31.95
CA HIS A 553 26.44 -23.80 31.79
C HIS A 553 26.51 -24.96 30.80
N PRO A 554 26.71 -24.70 29.50
CA PRO A 554 26.91 -25.76 28.52
C PRO A 554 28.18 -26.57 28.81
N GLU A 555 28.18 -27.89 28.58
CA GLU A 555 29.29 -28.78 28.97
C GLU A 555 30.66 -28.45 28.31
N ASN A 556 30.66 -27.71 27.19
CA ASN A 556 31.86 -27.31 26.44
C ASN A 556 32.08 -25.79 26.42
N ASP A 557 31.49 -25.07 27.37
CA ASP A 557 31.57 -23.62 27.46
C ASP A 557 31.92 -23.21 28.89
N GLU A 558 32.95 -22.39 29.05
CA GLU A 558 33.38 -21.90 30.37
C GLU A 558 32.52 -20.73 30.86
N GLU A 559 31.83 -20.06 29.94
CA GLU A 559 30.96 -18.92 30.27
C GLU A 559 29.55 -19.38 30.67
N ALA A 560 29.02 -18.74 31.71
CA ALA A 560 27.64 -18.93 32.14
C ALA A 560 26.74 -17.93 31.40
N HIS A 561 25.65 -18.44 30.82
CA HIS A 561 24.72 -17.66 30.01
C HIS A 561 23.37 -17.49 30.73
N PRO A 562 22.66 -16.37 30.57
CA PRO A 562 21.32 -16.20 31.12
C PRO A 562 20.32 -17.17 30.47
N GLY A 563 19.35 -17.65 31.24
CA GLY A 563 18.23 -18.46 30.75
C GLY A 563 16.98 -18.25 31.57
N LEU A 564 15.82 -18.54 30.98
CA LEU A 564 14.52 -18.50 31.63
C LEU A 564 13.81 -19.84 31.47
N LEU A 565 13.56 -20.53 32.57
CA LEU A 565 12.62 -21.65 32.58
C LEU A 565 11.20 -21.11 32.47
N LEU A 566 10.36 -21.73 31.64
CA LEU A 566 8.98 -21.32 31.42
C LEU A 566 8.03 -22.30 32.10
N GLU A 567 7.50 -21.91 33.27
CA GLU A 567 6.53 -22.71 34.04
C GLU A 567 5.10 -22.43 33.56
N THR A 568 4.34 -23.46 33.18
CA THR A 568 2.94 -23.29 32.76
C THR A 568 1.97 -23.53 33.91
N GLU A 569 0.78 -22.91 33.89
CA GLU A 569 -0.22 -23.05 34.97
C GLU A 569 -0.72 -24.49 35.15
N PHE A 570 -0.71 -25.30 34.09
CA PHE A 570 -1.19 -26.68 34.11
C PHE A 570 -0.09 -27.71 34.37
N ASP A 571 1.18 -27.32 34.20
CA ASP A 571 2.32 -28.19 34.42
C ASP A 571 3.55 -27.37 34.80
N SER A 572 3.85 -27.32 36.10
CA SER A 572 5.09 -26.74 36.62
C SER A 572 6.34 -27.55 36.25
N ARG A 573 6.19 -28.71 35.60
CA ARG A 573 7.28 -29.49 35.02
C ARG A 573 7.41 -29.29 33.51
N SER A 574 6.73 -28.30 32.92
CA SER A 574 6.91 -27.96 31.50
C SER A 574 8.40 -27.71 31.22
N HIS A 575 9.04 -28.69 30.57
CA HIS A 575 10.48 -28.66 30.31
C HIS A 575 10.79 -27.77 29.11
N ILE A 576 10.53 -26.47 29.26
CA ILE A 576 10.77 -25.45 28.24
C ILE A 576 11.72 -24.41 28.84
N ILE A 577 12.73 -24.03 28.05
CA ILE A 577 13.68 -22.99 28.41
C ILE A 577 13.83 -22.00 27.25
N LEU A 578 13.99 -20.73 27.60
CA LEU A 578 14.36 -19.65 26.70
C LEU A 578 15.79 -19.21 27.01
N THR A 579 16.63 -19.12 25.99
CA THR A 579 18.05 -18.74 26.11
C THR A 579 18.44 -17.77 25.00
N ASP A 580 19.65 -17.20 25.11
CA ASP A 580 20.28 -16.51 23.99
C ASP A 580 20.52 -17.47 22.82
N LYS A 581 20.64 -16.87 21.64
CA LYS A 581 20.90 -17.58 20.39
C LYS A 581 22.22 -18.36 20.46
N GLY A 582 22.18 -19.64 20.07
CA GLY A 582 23.38 -20.49 19.94
C GLY A 582 23.59 -21.46 21.10
N LEU A 583 22.75 -21.40 22.14
CA LEU A 583 22.77 -22.36 23.23
C LEU A 583 22.13 -23.69 22.81
N PHE A 584 21.12 -23.67 21.93
CA PHE A 584 20.50 -24.90 21.46
C PHE A 584 21.39 -25.66 20.47
N SER A 585 21.67 -26.91 20.78
CA SER A 585 21.93 -27.94 19.76
C SER A 585 21.29 -29.26 20.21
N PRO A 586 20.82 -30.10 19.27
CA PRO A 586 20.20 -31.37 19.63
C PRO A 586 21.12 -32.21 20.53
N LYS A 587 20.58 -32.69 21.65
CA LYS A 587 21.28 -33.50 22.67
C LYS A 587 22.38 -32.77 23.43
N ARG A 588 22.51 -31.45 23.31
CA ARG A 588 23.47 -30.68 24.13
C ARG A 588 23.11 -30.83 25.60
N LYS A 589 24.11 -31.14 26.43
CA LYS A 589 23.97 -31.11 27.88
C LYS A 589 24.24 -29.70 28.39
N ILE A 590 23.36 -29.24 29.27
CA ILE A 590 23.45 -27.92 29.89
C ILE A 590 23.21 -28.12 31.39
N ARG A 591 24.11 -27.61 32.22
CA ARG A 591 23.90 -27.57 33.67
C ARG A 591 23.20 -26.25 34.00
N LEU A 592 22.06 -26.35 34.68
CA LEU A 592 21.28 -25.21 35.14
C LEU A 592 21.67 -24.88 36.59
N GLU A 593 21.82 -23.60 36.88
CA GLU A 593 22.07 -23.07 38.22
C GLU A 593 21.08 -21.94 38.52
N GLY A 594 20.29 -22.09 39.58
CA GLY A 594 19.33 -21.09 40.05
C GLY A 594 19.23 -21.09 41.58
N GLN A 595 18.40 -20.21 42.15
CA GLN A 595 18.34 -19.98 43.60
C GLN A 595 18.15 -21.24 44.46
N ASN A 596 17.52 -22.30 43.93
CA ASN A 596 17.36 -23.62 44.58
C ASN A 596 17.42 -24.80 43.58
N LEU A 597 18.04 -24.62 42.42
CA LEU A 597 18.05 -25.61 41.34
C LEU A 597 19.48 -25.80 40.83
N SER A 598 19.98 -27.04 40.93
CA SER A 598 21.22 -27.49 40.29
C SER A 598 20.94 -28.82 39.59
N ASN A 599 20.48 -28.72 38.35
CA ASN A 599 20.09 -29.87 37.54
C ASN A 599 20.85 -29.87 36.21
N SER A 600 21.23 -31.05 35.72
CA SER A 600 21.68 -31.19 34.34
C SER A 600 20.47 -31.46 33.45
N ILE A 601 20.43 -30.85 32.28
CA ILE A 601 19.38 -31.04 31.27
C ILE A 601 19.99 -31.44 29.93
N ILE A 602 19.18 -32.07 29.08
CA ILE A 602 19.50 -32.39 27.69
C ILE A 602 18.52 -31.66 26.78
N ALA A 603 19.03 -30.86 25.85
CA ALA A 603 18.22 -30.17 24.85
C ALA A 603 17.64 -31.17 23.84
N ASN A 604 16.32 -31.13 23.62
CA ASN A 604 15.62 -32.09 22.78
C ASN A 604 15.28 -31.50 21.40
N GLY A 605 14.34 -30.56 21.37
CA GLY A 605 13.81 -29.97 20.14
C GLY A 605 13.61 -28.47 20.25
N LEU A 606 14.01 -27.76 19.19
CA LEU A 606 13.79 -26.32 19.05
C LEU A 606 12.31 -26.06 18.79
N ILE A 607 11.71 -25.20 19.61
CA ILE A 607 10.31 -24.77 19.49
C ILE A 607 10.25 -23.51 18.65
N ASP A 608 11.05 -22.50 19.01
CA ASP A 608 11.13 -21.23 18.29
C ASP A 608 12.56 -20.68 18.32
N SER A 609 12.89 -19.85 17.33
CA SER A 609 14.19 -19.18 17.27
C SER A 609 14.16 -17.92 16.42
N SER A 610 14.70 -16.86 17.00
CA SER A 610 14.98 -15.59 16.34
C SER A 610 16.49 -15.40 16.11
N LEU A 611 16.91 -14.16 15.83
CA LEU A 611 18.33 -13.77 15.81
C LEU A 611 18.92 -13.65 17.22
N ASP A 612 18.09 -13.37 18.22
CA ASP A 612 18.56 -13.02 19.56
C ASP A 612 18.28 -14.12 20.60
N TYR A 613 17.24 -14.93 20.40
CA TYR A 613 16.85 -15.96 21.37
C TYR A 613 16.46 -17.30 20.71
N GLU A 614 16.44 -18.33 21.54
CA GLU A 614 15.95 -19.68 21.24
C GLU A 614 15.01 -20.14 22.34
N ILE A 615 13.93 -20.83 21.97
CA ILE A 615 13.03 -21.53 22.88
C ILE A 615 13.08 -22.99 22.50
N PHE A 616 13.38 -23.87 23.45
CA PHE A 616 13.45 -25.31 23.20
C PHE A 616 12.96 -26.12 24.39
N ASN A 617 12.54 -27.35 24.07
CA ASN A 617 12.22 -28.33 25.09
C ASN A 617 13.45 -29.11 25.54
N TYR A 618 13.45 -29.55 26.79
CA TYR A 618 14.54 -30.32 27.39
C TYR A 618 14.03 -31.53 28.17
N SER A 619 14.94 -32.38 28.62
CA SER A 619 14.67 -33.43 29.61
C SER A 619 15.72 -33.37 30.71
N LEU A 620 15.34 -33.75 31.93
CA LEU A 620 16.29 -33.86 33.04
C LEU A 620 17.30 -34.97 32.73
N ASN A 621 18.59 -34.65 32.86
CA ASN A 621 19.68 -35.60 32.83
C ASN A 621 19.84 -36.16 34.25
N LEU A 622 19.12 -37.24 34.54
CA LEU A 622 19.07 -37.81 35.90
C LEU A 622 20.35 -38.54 36.32
N GLY A 623 21.35 -38.63 35.44
CA GLY A 623 22.51 -39.49 35.67
C GLY A 623 22.13 -40.96 35.62
N SER A 624 22.87 -41.75 34.85
CA SER A 624 22.86 -43.21 34.97
C SER A 624 23.81 -43.65 36.06
#